data_AF-G0MIF5-F1
#
_entry.id   AF-G0MIF5-F1
#
_cell.length_a   1.000
_cell.length_b   1.000
_cell.length_c   1.000
_cell.angle_alpha   90.00
_cell.angle_beta   90.00
_cell.angle_gamma   90.00
#
_symmetry.space_group_name_H-M   'P 1'
#
loop_
_entity.id
_entity.type
_entity.pdbx_description
1 polymer ?
#
loop_
_entity_poly.entity_id
_entity_poly.type
_entity_poly.pdbx_seq_one_letter_code
_entity_poly.pdbx_strand_id
1 'polypeptide(L)'
;MKSVVIFLTFLCTTAMAGTWSAWGTWADTCVNCPGSTYRGRTRVCIPGADMSGCTGDRIEKEVCNCPLEADWKEWADWSVCDKDCGFCGTHTRTRECNLLAACPAVTCTGDATESAPCSDTDKVCLAPSVSCCSGYKKKVDIATKRFYCGL
;
A
#
# COMPACT_ATOMS: atom_id res chain seq x y z
N MET A 1 63.57 -29.61 -51.39
CA MET A 1 63.66 -28.44 -50.48
C MET A 1 62.70 -27.38 -50.95
N LYS A 2 62.09 -26.65 -49.99
CA LYS A 2 61.13 -25.55 -50.14
C LYS A 2 59.70 -26.01 -50.36
N SER A 3 58.70 -25.61 -49.58
CA SER A 3 58.62 -25.10 -48.21
C SER A 3 57.12 -25.28 -47.93
N VAL A 4 56.76 -26.14 -46.97
CA VAL A 4 55.36 -26.30 -46.59
C VAL A 4 54.99 -25.05 -45.80
N VAL A 5 54.28 -24.12 -46.44
CA VAL A 5 53.70 -22.96 -45.77
C VAL A 5 52.48 -23.44 -45.01
N ILE A 6 52.70 -23.84 -43.76
CA ILE A 6 51.63 -24.09 -42.81
C ILE A 6 51.05 -22.72 -42.48
N PHE A 7 49.92 -22.38 -43.11
CA PHE A 7 49.07 -21.31 -42.63
C PHE A 7 48.55 -21.75 -41.26
N LEU A 8 49.24 -21.32 -40.21
CA LEU A 8 48.68 -21.29 -38.86
C LEU A 8 47.53 -20.29 -38.92
N THR A 9 46.35 -20.79 -39.27
CA THR A 9 45.09 -20.13 -38.95
C THR A 9 45.11 -19.99 -37.43
N PHE A 10 45.43 -18.78 -36.97
CA PHE A 10 45.29 -18.38 -35.59
C PHE A 10 43.80 -18.48 -35.31
N LEU A 11 43.36 -19.65 -34.83
CA LEU A 11 42.05 -19.82 -34.27
C LEU A 11 42.00 -18.80 -33.14
N CYS A 12 41.31 -17.68 -33.41
CA CYS A 12 40.95 -16.70 -32.40
C CYS A 12 40.36 -17.51 -31.26
N THR A 13 41.14 -17.68 -30.19
CA THR A 13 40.77 -18.50 -29.04
C THR A 13 39.51 -17.90 -28.49
N THR A 14 38.42 -18.59 -28.82
CA THR A 14 37.05 -18.34 -28.41
C THR A 14 37.03 -18.02 -26.93
N ALA A 15 36.36 -16.92 -26.58
CA ALA A 15 36.24 -16.38 -25.23
C ALA A 15 36.17 -17.50 -24.18
N MET A 16 37.29 -17.72 -23.49
CA MET A 16 37.38 -18.71 -22.42
C MET A 16 36.75 -18.17 -21.13
N ALA A 17 36.54 -16.85 -21.05
CA ALA A 17 35.96 -16.17 -19.90
C ALA A 17 34.45 -16.46 -19.74
N GLY A 18 34.00 -16.57 -18.49
CA GLY A 18 32.59 -16.67 -18.15
C GLY A 18 31.76 -15.53 -18.74
N THR A 19 30.57 -15.85 -19.26
CA THR A 19 29.68 -14.90 -19.92
C THR A 19 28.38 -14.76 -19.15
N TRP A 20 27.85 -13.54 -19.15
CA TRP A 20 26.55 -13.27 -18.56
C TRP A 20 25.42 -13.64 -19.51
N SER A 21 24.35 -14.26 -18.98
CA SER A 21 23.08 -14.31 -19.70
C SER A 21 22.54 -12.90 -19.97
N ALA A 22 21.55 -12.81 -20.85
CA ALA A 22 20.69 -11.63 -20.88
C ALA A 22 20.12 -11.36 -19.47
N TRP A 23 19.91 -10.09 -19.17
CA TRP A 23 19.18 -9.71 -17.97
C TRP A 23 17.75 -10.24 -18.03
N GLY A 24 17.27 -10.76 -16.90
CA GLY A 24 15.85 -11.03 -16.71
C GLY A 24 15.03 -9.75 -16.72
N THR A 25 13.70 -9.91 -16.70
CA THR A 25 12.79 -8.78 -16.56
C THR A 25 12.99 -8.10 -15.22
N TRP A 26 12.71 -6.79 -15.18
CA TRP A 26 12.58 -6.09 -13.91
C TRP A 26 11.44 -6.69 -13.11
N ALA A 27 11.61 -6.77 -11.79
CA ALA A 27 10.51 -7.13 -10.90
C ALA A 27 9.34 -6.15 -11.07
N ASP A 28 8.13 -6.70 -11.12
CA ASP A 28 6.90 -5.92 -11.34
C ASP A 28 6.53 -5.03 -10.14
N THR A 29 7.04 -5.36 -8.95
CA THR A 29 6.74 -4.66 -7.70
C THR A 29 8.01 -4.17 -7.00
N CYS A 30 7.94 -2.98 -6.41
CA CYS A 30 8.99 -2.41 -5.56
C CYS A 30 8.95 -3.07 -4.18
N VAL A 31 9.40 -4.33 -4.11
CA VAL A 31 9.37 -5.11 -2.87
C VAL A 31 10.73 -5.75 -2.66
N ASN A 32 11.59 -5.04 -1.95
CA ASN A 32 12.58 -5.72 -1.13
C ASN A 32 12.94 -4.84 0.08
N CYS A 33 12.05 -4.91 1.08
CA CYS A 33 12.05 -4.28 2.41
C CYS A 33 10.94 -3.21 2.58
N PRO A 34 10.21 -3.22 3.71
CA PRO A 34 9.32 -2.11 4.08
C PRO A 34 10.14 -0.82 4.16
N GLY A 35 9.71 0.21 3.43
CA GLY A 35 10.40 1.49 3.31
C GLY A 35 11.51 1.55 2.25
N SER A 36 11.64 0.54 1.39
CA SER A 36 12.58 0.60 0.25
C SER A 36 11.89 0.99 -1.05
N THR A 37 12.51 1.89 -1.80
CA THR A 37 12.04 2.39 -3.10
C THR A 37 12.85 1.76 -4.22
N TYR A 38 13.08 0.45 -4.25
CA TYR A 38 13.90 -0.16 -5.32
C TYR A 38 13.24 -1.39 -5.94
N ARG A 39 13.41 -1.58 -7.25
CA ARG A 39 13.15 -2.85 -7.95
C ARG A 39 14.45 -3.45 -8.47
N GLY A 40 14.48 -4.76 -8.66
CA GLY A 40 15.67 -5.49 -9.09
C GLY A 40 15.44 -6.36 -10.31
N ARG A 41 16.52 -6.62 -11.06
CA ARG A 41 16.59 -7.67 -12.08
C ARG A 41 17.83 -8.52 -11.86
N THR A 42 17.80 -9.75 -12.38
CA THR A 42 18.88 -10.71 -12.19
C THR A 42 19.37 -11.26 -13.52
N ARG A 43 20.63 -11.67 -13.55
CA ARG A 43 21.23 -12.42 -14.66
C ARG A 43 21.93 -13.65 -14.12
N VAL A 44 22.18 -14.63 -14.98
CA VAL A 44 22.87 -15.87 -14.64
C VAL A 44 24.27 -15.83 -15.21
N CYS A 45 25.27 -16.16 -14.40
CA CYS A 45 26.62 -16.35 -14.89
C CYS A 45 26.73 -17.73 -15.50
N ILE A 46 27.21 -17.80 -16.74
CA ILE A 46 27.54 -19.03 -17.44
C ILE A 46 29.07 -19.16 -17.38
N PRO A 47 29.63 -20.07 -16.56
CA PRO A 47 31.06 -20.21 -16.39
C PRO A 47 31.77 -20.53 -17.71
N GLY A 48 33.00 -20.02 -17.84
CA GLY A 48 33.87 -20.30 -18.96
C GLY A 48 34.39 -21.75 -18.95
N ALA A 49 34.95 -22.20 -20.07
CA ALA A 49 35.57 -23.53 -20.16
C ALA A 49 36.81 -23.66 -19.25
N ASP A 50 37.41 -22.54 -18.86
CA ASP A 50 38.49 -22.42 -17.88
C ASP A 50 38.00 -22.33 -16.42
N MET A 51 36.69 -22.56 -16.19
CA MET A 51 36.00 -22.36 -14.91
C MET A 51 36.05 -20.92 -14.39
N SER A 52 36.39 -19.95 -15.24
CA SER A 52 36.33 -18.54 -14.85
C SER A 52 34.88 -18.13 -14.61
N GLY A 53 34.69 -17.41 -13.51
CA GLY A 53 33.43 -16.76 -13.19
C GLY A 53 33.24 -15.48 -14.00
N CYS A 54 32.05 -14.88 -13.86
CA CYS A 54 31.72 -13.64 -14.52
C CYS A 54 32.07 -12.44 -13.62
N THR A 55 32.62 -11.38 -14.21
CA THR A 55 32.91 -10.12 -13.48
C THR A 55 31.69 -9.21 -13.44
N GLY A 56 31.43 -8.61 -12.28
CA GLY A 56 30.32 -7.67 -12.04
C GLY A 56 29.15 -8.29 -11.28
N ASP A 57 28.13 -7.47 -11.00
CA ASP A 57 27.04 -7.88 -10.13
C ASP A 57 26.04 -8.82 -10.82
N ARG A 58 25.55 -9.81 -10.07
CA ARG A 58 24.48 -10.71 -10.50
C ARG A 58 23.09 -10.04 -10.45
N ILE A 59 22.97 -9.01 -9.63
CA ILE A 59 21.73 -8.31 -9.32
C ILE A 59 21.94 -6.84 -9.63
N GLU A 60 21.01 -6.26 -10.38
CA GLU A 60 20.94 -4.82 -10.60
C GLU A 60 19.71 -4.28 -9.89
N LYS A 61 19.85 -3.10 -9.27
CA LYS A 61 18.78 -2.42 -8.54
C LYS A 61 18.62 -1.01 -9.09
N GLU A 62 17.38 -0.55 -9.20
CA GLU A 62 17.07 0.84 -9.53
C GLU A 62 16.00 1.41 -8.60
N VAL A 63 16.04 2.72 -8.39
CA VAL A 63 15.07 3.43 -7.56
C VAL A 63 13.71 3.43 -8.27
N CYS A 64 12.70 2.87 -7.62
CA CYS A 64 11.32 3.10 -7.91
C CYS A 64 10.92 4.53 -7.56
N ASN A 65 10.36 5.25 -8.52
CA ASN A 65 9.65 6.51 -8.25
C ASN A 65 8.27 6.18 -7.65
N CYS A 66 8.23 5.80 -6.37
CA CYS A 66 6.99 5.66 -5.62
C CYS A 66 6.65 7.01 -4.97
N PRO A 67 5.40 7.51 -5.06
CA PRO A 67 4.97 8.61 -4.22
C PRO A 67 5.13 8.21 -2.75
N LEU A 68 5.55 9.18 -1.93
CA LEU A 68 5.86 8.95 -0.51
C LEU A 68 4.61 8.58 0.30
N GLU A 69 3.44 9.01 -0.16
CA GLU A 69 2.16 8.82 0.51
C GLU A 69 1.11 8.33 -0.51
N ALA A 70 0.18 7.48 -0.04
CA ALA A 70 -0.99 7.11 -0.79
C ALA A 70 -2.12 8.08 -0.45
N ASP A 71 -2.88 8.47 -1.45
CA ASP A 71 -4.03 9.34 -1.27
C ASP A 71 -5.25 8.53 -0.83
N TRP A 72 -6.08 9.14 -0.01
CA TRP A 72 -7.41 8.59 0.25
C TRP A 72 -8.31 8.83 -0.96
N LYS A 73 -9.17 7.85 -1.28
CA LYS A 73 -10.35 8.15 -2.09
C LYS A 73 -11.29 9.06 -1.30
N GLU A 74 -12.23 9.67 -2.01
CA GLU A 74 -13.33 10.40 -1.38
C GLU A 74 -14.04 9.52 -0.35
N TRP A 75 -14.50 10.17 0.73
CA TRP A 75 -15.33 9.51 1.72
C TRP A 75 -16.61 9.00 1.07
N ALA A 76 -17.01 7.79 1.45
CA ALA A 76 -18.35 7.32 1.19
C ALA A 76 -19.37 8.21 1.93
N ASP A 77 -20.62 8.15 1.47
CA ASP A 77 -21.72 8.76 2.19
C ASP A 77 -21.83 8.21 3.61
N TRP A 78 -22.30 9.05 4.53
CA TRP A 78 -22.60 8.62 5.88
C TRP A 78 -23.67 7.52 5.87
N SER A 79 -23.50 6.52 6.72
CA SER A 79 -24.52 5.52 6.99
C SER A 79 -25.80 6.19 7.51
N VAL A 80 -26.90 5.45 7.42
CA VAL A 80 -28.07 5.80 8.22
C VAL A 80 -27.70 5.80 9.70
N CYS A 81 -28.43 6.61 10.47
CA CYS A 81 -28.24 6.69 11.91
C CYS A 81 -28.60 5.33 12.54
N ASP A 82 -27.79 4.85 13.48
CA ASP A 82 -28.05 3.57 14.17
C ASP A 82 -29.29 3.62 15.10
N LYS A 83 -29.83 4.81 15.33
CA LYS A 83 -31.05 5.07 16.10
C LYS A 83 -31.91 6.15 15.45
N ASP A 84 -33.21 5.89 15.48
CA ASP A 84 -34.24 6.81 14.97
C ASP A 84 -34.94 7.62 16.08
N CYS A 85 -34.44 7.53 17.31
CA CYS A 85 -34.99 8.21 18.48
C CYS A 85 -33.89 8.72 19.41
N GLY A 86 -34.23 9.72 20.21
CA GLY A 86 -33.34 10.36 21.17
C GLY A 86 -32.22 11.14 20.47
N PHE A 87 -31.29 11.67 21.26
CA PHE A 87 -30.14 12.43 20.75
C PHE A 87 -28.85 11.59 20.82
N CYS A 88 -28.98 10.27 20.65
CA CYS A 88 -27.88 9.33 20.90
C CYS A 88 -27.57 8.34 19.78
N GLY A 89 -28.03 8.66 18.56
CA GLY A 89 -27.67 7.91 17.37
C GLY A 89 -26.30 8.32 16.84
N THR A 90 -25.56 7.35 16.31
CA THR A 90 -24.26 7.48 15.65
C THR A 90 -24.37 6.99 14.21
N HIS A 91 -23.70 7.66 13.29
CA HIS A 91 -23.48 7.17 11.94
C HIS A 91 -22.00 7.03 11.67
N THR A 92 -21.67 6.24 10.67
CA THR A 92 -20.28 6.00 10.27
C THR A 92 -20.12 6.25 8.79
N ARG A 93 -18.93 6.63 8.38
CA ARG A 93 -18.53 6.64 6.97
C ARG A 93 -17.18 5.98 6.83
N THR A 94 -16.91 5.48 5.64
CA THR A 94 -15.66 4.79 5.31
C THR A 94 -15.04 5.40 4.07
N ARG A 95 -13.73 5.24 3.93
CA ARG A 95 -12.99 5.60 2.72
C ARG A 95 -11.98 4.50 2.42
N GLU A 96 -11.64 4.38 1.15
CA GLU A 96 -10.63 3.42 0.70
C GLU A 96 -9.32 4.13 0.42
N CYS A 97 -8.21 3.47 0.74
CA CYS A 97 -6.88 3.97 0.39
C CYS A 97 -6.61 3.72 -1.09
N ASN A 98 -6.21 4.76 -1.83
CA ASN A 98 -5.84 4.66 -3.23
C ASN A 98 -4.39 4.15 -3.36
N LEU A 99 -4.23 2.82 -3.33
CA LEU A 99 -2.92 2.17 -3.40
C LEU A 99 -2.46 1.95 -4.84
N LEU A 100 -1.21 2.32 -5.13
CA LEU A 100 -0.55 1.94 -6.38
C LEU A 100 -0.04 0.51 -6.27
N ALA A 101 -0.49 -0.38 -7.16
CA ALA A 101 -0.08 -1.79 -7.19
C ALA A 101 1.45 -1.99 -7.27
N ALA A 102 2.17 -1.03 -7.88
CA ALA A 102 3.62 -1.04 -7.99
C ALA A 102 4.35 -0.79 -6.65
N CYS A 103 3.67 -0.19 -5.67
CA CYS A 103 4.25 0.31 -4.42
C CYS A 103 3.45 -0.19 -3.20
N PRO A 104 3.51 -1.50 -2.87
CA PRO A 104 2.72 -2.08 -1.79
C PRO A 104 3.18 -1.65 -0.38
N ALA A 105 4.33 -1.00 -0.26
CA ALA A 105 4.83 -0.43 0.99
C ALA A 105 4.23 0.94 1.32
N VAL A 106 3.52 1.57 0.37
CA VAL A 106 2.87 2.88 0.58
C VAL A 106 1.53 2.64 1.28
N THR A 107 1.26 3.40 2.34
CA THR A 107 0.01 3.32 3.11
C THR A 107 -0.60 4.71 3.27
N CYS A 108 -1.92 4.79 3.40
CA CYS A 108 -2.57 6.06 3.73
C CYS A 108 -2.45 6.34 5.24
N THR A 109 -2.15 7.58 5.59
CA THR A 109 -2.09 8.04 6.99
C THR A 109 -3.47 8.47 7.49
N GLY A 110 -3.83 8.04 8.70
CA GLY A 110 -5.12 8.34 9.35
C GLY A 110 -6.14 7.20 9.25
N ASP A 111 -7.34 7.43 9.77
CA ASP A 111 -8.35 6.38 9.88
C ASP A 111 -9.12 6.15 8.57
N ALA A 112 -9.43 4.88 8.30
CA ALA A 112 -10.29 4.46 7.18
C ALA A 112 -11.79 4.56 7.51
N THR A 113 -12.14 4.79 8.77
CA THR A 113 -13.51 4.85 9.27
C THR A 113 -13.63 6.04 10.21
N GLU A 114 -14.73 6.77 10.08
CA GLU A 114 -15.08 7.89 10.94
C GLU A 114 -16.48 7.69 11.50
N SER A 115 -16.69 8.11 12.75
CA SER A 115 -17.96 8.01 13.46
C SER A 115 -18.37 9.38 14.01
N ALA A 116 -19.63 9.76 13.83
CA ALA A 116 -20.17 11.03 14.29
C ALA A 116 -21.62 10.89 14.81
N PRO A 117 -22.08 11.78 15.71
CA PRO A 117 -23.47 11.79 16.16
C PRO A 117 -24.40 12.26 15.03
N CYS A 118 -25.57 11.64 14.90
CA CYS A 118 -26.51 11.90 13.79
C CYS A 118 -27.97 12.11 14.20
N SER A 119 -28.40 11.63 15.37
CA SER A 119 -29.82 11.69 15.70
C SER A 119 -30.22 13.11 16.12
N ASP A 120 -30.88 13.81 15.20
CA ASP A 120 -31.59 15.07 15.41
C ASP A 120 -33.10 14.83 15.42
N THR A 121 -33.54 13.84 16.22
CA THR A 121 -34.97 13.51 16.31
C THR A 121 -35.52 13.88 17.68
N ASP A 122 -36.60 14.68 17.67
CA ASP A 122 -37.45 14.98 18.83
C ASP A 122 -38.21 13.74 19.37
N LYS A 123 -38.01 12.56 18.77
CA LYS A 123 -38.66 11.31 19.16
C LYS A 123 -38.04 10.77 20.43
N VAL A 124 -38.84 10.57 21.47
CA VAL A 124 -38.38 9.98 22.73
C VAL A 124 -38.20 8.46 22.57
N CYS A 125 -37.01 7.94 22.86
CA CYS A 125 -36.81 6.50 22.96
C CYS A 125 -37.57 5.93 24.16
N LEU A 126 -38.38 4.89 23.94
CA LEU A 126 -39.06 4.17 25.02
C LEU A 126 -38.08 3.21 25.71
N ALA A 127 -38.36 2.87 26.97
CA ALA A 127 -37.57 1.89 27.71
C ALA A 127 -37.50 0.57 26.92
N PRO A 128 -36.33 -0.11 26.88
CA PRO A 128 -35.17 0.03 27.77
C PRO A 128 -34.00 0.91 27.28
N SER A 129 -34.11 1.61 26.15
CA SER A 129 -32.99 2.39 25.59
C SER A 129 -32.73 3.71 26.33
N VAL A 130 -31.48 3.91 26.79
CA VAL A 130 -31.05 5.05 27.60
C VAL A 130 -30.99 6.33 26.74
N SER A 131 -31.59 7.41 27.26
CA SER A 131 -31.97 8.59 26.47
C SER A 131 -30.87 9.64 26.24
N CYS A 132 -29.69 9.53 26.85
CA CYS A 132 -28.60 10.50 26.67
C CYS A 132 -27.25 9.84 26.37
N CYS A 133 -26.46 10.49 25.50
CA CYS A 133 -25.08 10.11 25.18
C CYS A 133 -24.16 10.19 26.39
N SER A 134 -23.04 9.46 26.31
CA SER A 134 -21.92 9.65 27.24
C SER A 134 -21.49 11.11 27.24
N GLY A 135 -21.39 11.71 28.43
CA GLY A 135 -21.06 13.14 28.61
C GLY A 135 -22.26 14.09 28.65
N TYR A 136 -23.48 13.64 28.32
CA TYR A 136 -24.69 14.47 28.38
C TYR A 136 -25.62 14.02 29.51
N LYS A 137 -26.17 14.98 30.26
CA LYS A 137 -27.13 14.74 31.35
C LYS A 137 -28.55 15.02 30.88
N LYS A 138 -29.48 14.18 31.33
CA LYS A 138 -30.92 14.42 31.13
C LYS A 138 -31.32 15.70 31.87
N LYS A 139 -31.85 16.67 31.12
CA LYS A 139 -32.40 17.93 31.61
C LYS A 139 -33.89 18.01 31.27
N VAL A 140 -34.61 18.82 32.04
CA VAL A 140 -36.06 19.07 31.87
C VAL A 140 -36.22 20.52 31.47
N ASP A 141 -36.92 20.75 30.38
CA ASP A 141 -37.49 22.06 30.07
C ASP A 141 -38.92 22.09 30.61
N ILE A 142 -39.13 22.86 31.68
CA ILE A 142 -40.42 23.02 32.35
C ILE A 142 -41.40 23.83 31.48
N ALA A 143 -40.89 24.79 30.70
CA ALA A 143 -41.73 25.64 29.87
C ALA A 143 -42.32 24.84 28.69
N THR A 144 -41.51 23.98 28.08
CA THR A 144 -41.95 23.14 26.95
C THR A 144 -42.41 21.74 27.36
N LYS A 145 -42.28 21.37 28.63
CA LYS A 145 -42.60 20.04 29.19
C LYS A 145 -41.86 18.90 28.47
N ARG A 146 -40.60 19.12 28.10
CA ARG A 146 -39.77 18.18 27.35
C ARG A 146 -38.53 17.78 28.15
N PHE A 147 -38.00 16.60 27.85
CA PHE A 147 -36.66 16.18 28.29
C PHE A 147 -35.68 16.39 27.14
N TYR A 148 -34.48 16.87 27.44
CA TYR A 148 -33.39 17.00 26.49
C TYR A 148 -32.07 16.59 27.14
N CYS A 149 -31.05 16.31 26.34
CA CYS A 149 -29.71 15.99 26.83
C CYS A 149 -28.82 17.22 26.68
N GLY A 150 -28.24 17.69 27.78
CA GLY A 150 -27.32 18.84 27.77
C GLY A 150 -26.03 18.52 28.50
N LEU A 151 -24.96 19.25 28.19
CA LEU A 151 -23.68 19.19 28.92
C LEU A 151 -23.86 19.57 30.41
#